data_AF-A0AAE3EGI1-F1
#
_entry.id   AF-A0AAE3EGI1-F1
#
_cell.length_a   1.000
_cell.length_b   1.000
_cell.length_c   1.000
_cell.angle_alpha   90.00
_cell.angle_beta   90.00
_cell.angle_gamma   90.00
#
_symmetry.space_group_name_H-M   'P 1'
#
loop_
_entity.id
_entity.type
_entity.pdbx_description
1 polymer ?
#
loop_
_entity_poly.entity_id
_entity_poly.type
_entity_poly.pdbx_seq_one_letter_code
_entity_poly.pdbx_strand_id
1 'polypeptide(L)'
;MQIIPVASGKGGVGKSLLSANLAIALGQAGKKVLLADLDLGASNLHLVLGVQAPKAGLGTFLTGSSSFSDIVLPTNYPNVSFIPGDSEIPGLTALRAPQKNSLTKNFLSSNADYLILDLGAGTHLGILDFFLLSGQGIVVTAPSVTATLNAYLFLKNTVFRLMYGSFKKDSAAWKKLEDLRHDSAALQRMYIPRIMEEIEKVDPESAAKFKKKAASFRPRLVMNMIDDPKDADKALKIRRSCKEYLNIDLEHLGVIYRDSIQDTALASRLPVIIYKPQCMLSQAVYRIADKILQAETEPMEDIAAFSDDSFQAAEMEAAIDHESRMNYVEELVGSGALSMGDLAETIKSQQYEISVLRKENLLLKNKISKALQQGFIL
;
A
#
# COMPACT_ATOMS: atom_id res chain seq x y z
N MET A 1 5.14 -20.79 0.51
CA MET A 1 4.52 -19.63 -0.14
C MET A 1 4.24 -18.55 0.89
N GLN A 2 4.78 -17.35 0.69
CA GLN A 2 4.45 -16.14 1.44
C GLN A 2 3.50 -15.27 0.61
N ILE A 3 2.43 -14.78 1.22
CA ILE A 3 1.45 -13.90 0.55
C ILE A 3 1.75 -12.45 0.94
N ILE A 4 1.83 -11.57 -0.05
CA ILE A 4 2.11 -10.15 0.10
C ILE A 4 0.99 -9.36 -0.58
N PRO A 5 -0.11 -9.09 0.13
CA PRO A 5 -1.10 -8.15 -0.35
C PRO A 5 -0.55 -6.73 -0.32
N VAL A 6 -0.67 -5.99 -1.42
CA VAL A 6 -0.25 -4.61 -1.55
C VAL A 6 -1.50 -3.75 -1.70
N ALA A 7 -1.72 -2.82 -0.77
CA ALA A 7 -2.91 -2.00 -0.69
C ALA A 7 -2.58 -0.53 -0.48
N SER A 8 -3.59 0.33 -0.67
CA SER A 8 -3.50 1.74 -0.30
C SER A 8 -4.85 2.28 0.14
N GLY A 9 -4.84 3.23 1.08
CA GLY A 9 -6.07 3.94 1.45
C GLY A 9 -6.55 4.91 0.37
N LYS A 10 -5.67 5.30 -0.57
CA LYS A 10 -5.93 6.27 -1.64
C LYS A 10 -5.39 5.77 -2.98
N GLY A 11 -6.11 6.03 -4.07
CA GLY A 11 -5.62 5.81 -5.43
C GLY A 11 -4.47 6.75 -5.79
N GLY A 12 -3.64 6.34 -6.76
CA GLY A 12 -2.56 7.18 -7.31
C GLY A 12 -1.30 7.31 -6.44
N VAL A 13 -1.13 6.48 -5.40
CA VAL A 13 0.09 6.47 -4.56
C VAL A 13 1.20 5.55 -5.08
N GLY A 14 1.03 4.95 -6.27
CA GLY A 14 2.04 4.08 -6.90
C GLY A 14 2.05 2.61 -6.43
N LYS A 15 0.94 2.13 -5.87
CA LYS A 15 0.74 0.73 -5.43
C LYS A 15 1.06 -0.29 -6.53
N SER A 16 0.44 -0.19 -7.71
CA SER A 16 0.66 -1.11 -8.83
C SER A 16 2.08 -1.04 -9.39
N LEU A 17 2.70 0.15 -9.33
CA LEU A 17 4.11 0.33 -9.66
C LEU A 17 5.00 -0.48 -8.71
N LEU A 18 4.77 -0.36 -7.39
CA LEU A 18 5.49 -1.17 -6.41
C LEU A 18 5.24 -2.68 -6.63
N SER A 19 3.99 -3.10 -6.78
CA SER A 19 3.62 -4.51 -6.97
C SER A 19 4.35 -5.17 -8.15
N ALA A 20 4.35 -4.51 -9.31
CA ALA A 20 5.02 -5.02 -10.51
C ALA A 20 6.54 -5.12 -10.35
N ASN A 21 7.18 -4.04 -9.90
CA ASN A 21 8.63 -3.99 -9.79
C ASN A 21 9.13 -4.91 -8.66
N LEU A 22 8.38 -5.01 -7.55
CA LEU A 22 8.72 -5.92 -6.46
C LEU A 22 8.65 -7.38 -6.89
N ALA A 23 7.62 -7.76 -7.68
CA ALA A 23 7.51 -9.11 -8.21
C ALA A 23 8.72 -9.50 -9.06
N ILE A 24 9.17 -8.58 -9.91
CA ILE A 24 10.33 -8.78 -10.78
C ILE A 24 11.63 -8.83 -9.97
N ALA A 25 11.80 -7.96 -8.97
CA ALA A 25 12.99 -7.99 -8.11
C ALA A 25 13.12 -9.33 -7.36
N LEU A 26 12.03 -9.83 -6.77
CA LEU A 26 12.01 -11.15 -6.13
C LEU A 26 12.25 -12.29 -7.14
N GLY A 27 11.70 -12.17 -8.35
CA GLY A 27 11.93 -13.12 -9.44
C GLY A 27 13.40 -13.18 -9.89
N GLN A 28 14.06 -12.01 -9.98
CA GLN A 28 15.49 -11.87 -10.28
C GLN A 28 16.37 -12.45 -9.16
N ALA A 29 15.91 -12.40 -7.90
CA ALA A 29 16.53 -13.08 -6.77
C ALA A 29 16.30 -14.61 -6.75
N GLY A 30 15.72 -15.18 -7.81
CA GLY A 30 15.54 -16.62 -8.00
C GLY A 30 14.25 -17.19 -7.39
N LYS A 31 13.36 -16.36 -6.86
CA LYS A 31 12.11 -16.80 -6.23
C LYS A 31 11.01 -16.97 -7.27
N LYS A 32 10.17 -18.00 -7.14
CA LYS A 32 8.97 -18.17 -7.96
C LYS A 32 7.88 -17.22 -7.47
N VAL A 33 7.51 -16.25 -8.29
CA VAL A 33 6.54 -15.21 -7.92
C VAL A 33 5.30 -15.32 -8.79
N LEU A 34 4.14 -15.38 -8.12
CA LEU A 34 2.84 -15.19 -8.75
C LEU A 34 2.34 -13.79 -8.41
N LEU A 35 2.15 -12.95 -9.43
CA LEU A 35 1.63 -11.59 -9.29
C LEU A 35 0.17 -11.56 -9.78
N ALA A 36 -0.77 -11.10 -8.96
CA ALA A 36 -2.18 -11.03 -9.34
C ALA A 36 -2.71 -9.59 -9.24
N ASP A 37 -3.39 -9.12 -10.29
CA ASP A 37 -4.12 -7.86 -10.28
C ASP A 37 -5.53 -8.07 -9.70
N LEU A 38 -5.77 -7.61 -8.47
CA LEU A 38 -7.06 -7.67 -7.77
C LEU A 38 -7.79 -6.33 -7.77
N ASP A 39 -7.36 -5.34 -8.57
CA ASP A 39 -8.11 -4.11 -8.78
C ASP A 39 -9.18 -4.29 -9.86
N LEU A 40 -10.17 -5.15 -9.57
CA LEU A 40 -11.21 -5.57 -10.52
C LEU A 40 -12.07 -4.42 -11.08
N GLY A 41 -12.03 -3.24 -10.46
CA GLY A 41 -12.72 -2.06 -10.95
C GLY A 41 -11.90 -1.21 -11.93
N ALA A 42 -10.58 -1.34 -11.93
CA ALA A 42 -9.65 -0.52 -12.70
C ALA A 42 -8.32 -1.26 -12.97
N SER A 43 -8.41 -2.49 -13.51
CA SER A 43 -7.28 -3.38 -13.76
C SER A 43 -6.29 -2.78 -14.77
N ASN A 44 -5.12 -2.37 -14.28
CA ASN A 44 -4.09 -1.68 -15.06
C ASN A 44 -2.68 -2.23 -14.84
N LEU A 45 -2.52 -3.28 -14.03
CA LEU A 45 -1.19 -3.79 -13.69
C LEU A 45 -0.44 -4.36 -14.90
N HIS A 46 -1.18 -4.91 -15.87
CA HIS A 46 -0.61 -5.40 -17.13
C HIS A 46 0.13 -4.29 -17.91
N LEU A 47 -0.34 -3.04 -17.85
CA LEU A 47 0.33 -1.88 -18.48
C LEU A 47 1.67 -1.57 -17.81
N VAL A 48 1.71 -1.66 -16.48
CA VAL A 48 2.93 -1.46 -15.69
C VAL A 48 3.94 -2.58 -15.95
N LEU A 49 3.46 -3.82 -16.09
CA LEU A 49 4.30 -4.98 -16.42
C LEU A 49 4.76 -5.01 -17.88
N GLY A 50 4.13 -4.25 -18.78
CA GLY A 50 4.42 -4.36 -20.22
C GLY A 50 3.82 -5.59 -20.90
N VAL A 51 2.80 -6.21 -20.29
CA VAL A 51 2.11 -7.38 -20.84
C VAL A 51 0.93 -6.91 -21.67
N GLN A 52 0.80 -7.43 -22.90
CA GLN A 52 -0.33 -7.11 -23.77
C GLN A 52 -1.64 -7.63 -23.17
N ALA A 53 -2.72 -6.85 -23.35
CA ALA A 53 -4.05 -7.09 -22.80
C ALA A 53 -4.46 -8.57 -22.88
N PRO A 54 -4.46 -9.30 -21.75
CA PRO A 54 -4.72 -10.72 -21.76
C PRO A 54 -6.20 -11.01 -22.03
N LYS A 55 -6.49 -11.97 -22.92
CA LYS A 55 -7.87 -12.38 -23.24
C LYS A 55 -8.56 -13.13 -22.10
N ALA A 56 -7.79 -13.72 -21.20
CA ALA A 56 -8.26 -14.45 -20.05
C ALA A 56 -7.62 -13.87 -18.78
N GLY A 57 -8.42 -13.75 -17.73
CA GLY A 57 -8.04 -13.17 -16.44
C GLY A 57 -9.03 -13.56 -15.36
N LEU A 58 -8.96 -12.86 -14.22
CA LEU A 58 -9.85 -13.14 -13.09
C LEU A 58 -11.32 -13.06 -13.47
N GLY A 59 -11.71 -12.11 -14.32
CA GLY A 59 -13.08 -12.00 -14.81
C GLY A 59 -13.59 -13.31 -15.40
N THR A 60 -12.87 -13.85 -16.39
CA THR A 60 -13.22 -15.11 -17.07
C THR A 60 -13.22 -16.33 -16.14
N PHE A 61 -12.34 -16.38 -15.14
CA PHE A 61 -12.35 -17.45 -14.14
C PHE A 61 -13.58 -17.35 -13.22
N LEU A 62 -13.92 -16.14 -12.80
CA LEU A 62 -15.05 -15.88 -11.89
C LEU A 62 -16.42 -16.08 -12.54
N THR A 63 -16.50 -15.98 -13.87
CA THR A 63 -17.69 -16.34 -14.66
C THR A 63 -17.74 -17.81 -15.08
N GLY A 64 -16.68 -18.59 -14.79
CA GLY A 64 -16.58 -20.00 -15.18
C GLY A 64 -16.19 -20.24 -16.64
N SER A 65 -15.74 -19.21 -17.35
CA SER A 65 -15.29 -19.29 -18.76
C SER A 65 -13.88 -19.85 -18.91
N SER A 66 -13.10 -19.90 -17.83
CA SER A 66 -11.72 -20.40 -17.83
C SER A 66 -11.40 -21.07 -16.49
N SER A 67 -10.48 -22.04 -16.50
CA SER A 67 -9.94 -22.62 -15.26
C SER A 67 -8.89 -21.68 -14.64
N PHE A 68 -8.52 -21.93 -13.39
CA PHE A 68 -7.49 -21.10 -12.72
C PHE A 68 -6.12 -21.22 -13.40
N SER A 69 -5.77 -22.40 -13.95
CA SER A 69 -4.50 -22.59 -14.68
C SER A 69 -4.45 -21.79 -15.98
N ASP A 70 -5.60 -21.56 -16.63
CA ASP A 70 -5.65 -20.85 -17.92
C ASP A 70 -5.36 -19.34 -17.76
N ILE A 71 -5.53 -18.81 -16.54
CA ILE A 71 -5.32 -17.39 -16.24
C ILE A 71 -3.96 -17.11 -15.58
N VAL A 72 -3.15 -18.14 -15.33
CA VAL A 72 -1.78 -18.00 -14.84
C VAL A 72 -0.85 -17.90 -16.04
N LEU A 73 -0.49 -16.67 -16.40
CA LEU A 73 0.26 -16.39 -17.62
C LEU A 73 1.75 -16.26 -17.32
N PRO A 74 2.63 -16.87 -18.13
CA PRO A 74 4.05 -16.57 -18.04
C PRO A 74 4.31 -15.12 -18.43
N THR A 75 5.31 -14.51 -17.82
CA THR A 75 5.83 -13.20 -18.24
C THR A 75 7.18 -13.36 -18.92
N ASN A 76 7.67 -12.29 -19.55
CA ASN A 76 9.04 -12.24 -20.07
C ASN A 76 10.08 -12.03 -18.95
N TYR A 77 9.65 -11.94 -17.68
CA TYR A 77 10.53 -11.75 -16.54
C TYR A 77 10.81 -13.10 -15.85
N PRO A 78 12.09 -13.40 -15.55
CA PRO A 78 12.47 -14.66 -14.92
C PRO A 78 11.69 -14.94 -13.64
N ASN A 79 11.17 -16.16 -13.51
CA ASN A 79 10.44 -16.66 -12.34
C ASN A 79 9.14 -15.92 -11.98
N VAL A 80 8.63 -15.02 -12.83
CA VAL A 80 7.39 -14.28 -12.59
C VAL A 80 6.27 -14.78 -13.50
N SER A 81 5.18 -15.22 -12.87
CA SER A 81 3.89 -15.45 -13.53
C SER A 81 2.88 -14.38 -13.13
N PHE A 82 1.96 -14.07 -14.02
CA PHE A 82 0.99 -12.99 -13.87
C PHE A 82 -0.44 -13.51 -14.02
N ILE A 83 -1.31 -13.11 -13.10
CA ILE A 83 -2.75 -13.28 -13.18
C ILE A 83 -3.37 -11.92 -13.50
N PRO A 84 -3.90 -11.75 -14.72
CA PRO A 84 -4.55 -10.53 -15.13
C PRO A 84 -5.84 -10.31 -14.34
N GLY A 85 -6.14 -9.05 -14.07
CA GLY A 85 -7.41 -8.64 -13.49
C GLY A 85 -8.54 -8.77 -14.50
N ASP A 86 -9.57 -7.95 -14.33
CA ASP A 86 -10.70 -7.88 -15.24
C ASP A 86 -10.72 -6.53 -15.95
N SER A 87 -10.59 -6.53 -17.27
CA SER A 87 -10.70 -5.33 -18.10
C SER A 87 -11.96 -5.28 -18.94
N GLU A 88 -12.75 -6.37 -19.00
CA GLU A 88 -13.76 -6.54 -20.06
C GLU A 88 -15.12 -7.04 -19.59
N ILE A 89 -15.30 -7.46 -18.33
CA ILE A 89 -16.61 -7.92 -17.83
C ILE A 89 -17.25 -6.85 -16.92
N PRO A 90 -18.29 -6.14 -17.40
CA PRO A 90 -18.99 -5.16 -16.59
C PRO A 90 -19.63 -5.82 -15.34
N GLY A 91 -19.41 -5.22 -14.17
CA GLY A 91 -20.14 -5.58 -12.94
C GLY A 91 -19.41 -6.48 -11.93
N LEU A 92 -18.14 -6.85 -12.17
CA LEU A 92 -17.31 -7.62 -11.23
C LEU A 92 -16.57 -6.76 -10.18
N THR A 93 -17.03 -5.54 -9.91
CA THR A 93 -16.40 -4.62 -8.95
C THR A 93 -16.41 -5.14 -7.50
N ALA A 94 -17.28 -6.10 -7.17
CA ALA A 94 -17.34 -6.74 -5.86
C ALA A 94 -17.53 -8.26 -5.96
N LEU A 95 -16.61 -9.00 -5.36
CA LEU A 95 -16.66 -10.47 -5.32
C LEU A 95 -17.67 -10.98 -4.29
N ARG A 96 -18.48 -11.96 -4.70
CA ARG A 96 -19.36 -12.71 -3.79
C ARG A 96 -18.53 -13.65 -2.91
N ALA A 97 -19.06 -14.04 -1.75
CA ALA A 97 -18.35 -14.92 -0.83
C ALA A 97 -17.87 -16.25 -1.45
N PRO A 98 -18.67 -16.97 -2.28
CA PRO A 98 -18.20 -18.20 -2.92
C PRO A 98 -17.06 -17.98 -3.92
N GLN A 99 -17.14 -16.89 -4.70
CA GLN A 99 -16.10 -16.48 -5.65
C GLN A 99 -14.78 -16.17 -4.93
N LYS A 100 -14.86 -15.37 -3.88
CA LYS A 100 -13.70 -15.06 -3.03
C LYS A 100 -13.08 -16.34 -2.45
N ASN A 101 -13.89 -17.23 -1.87
CA ASN A 101 -13.39 -18.47 -1.27
C ASN A 101 -12.72 -19.37 -2.33
N SER A 102 -13.31 -19.48 -3.52
CA SER A 102 -12.72 -20.20 -4.65
C SER A 102 -11.37 -19.61 -5.04
N LEU A 103 -11.29 -18.29 -5.17
CA LEU A 103 -10.07 -17.59 -5.55
C LEU A 103 -8.97 -17.76 -4.49
N THR A 104 -9.29 -17.55 -3.21
CA THR A 104 -8.36 -17.78 -2.09
C THR A 104 -7.86 -19.22 -2.07
N LYS A 105 -8.72 -20.21 -2.28
CA LYS A 105 -8.31 -21.62 -2.34
C LYS A 105 -7.28 -21.86 -3.46
N ASN A 106 -7.55 -21.35 -4.66
CA ASN A 106 -6.65 -21.52 -5.80
C ASN A 106 -5.30 -20.82 -5.60
N PHE A 107 -5.32 -19.59 -5.06
CA PHE A 107 -4.11 -18.88 -4.65
C PHE A 107 -3.26 -19.70 -3.67
N LEU A 108 -3.88 -20.23 -2.61
CA LEU A 108 -3.18 -21.02 -1.59
C LEU A 108 -2.60 -22.34 -2.12
N SER A 109 -3.19 -22.89 -3.19
CA SER A 109 -2.69 -24.11 -3.84
C SER A 109 -1.65 -23.86 -4.95
N SER A 110 -1.36 -22.60 -5.27
CA SER A 110 -0.41 -22.26 -6.35
C SER A 110 1.04 -22.62 -5.98
N ASN A 111 1.82 -23.04 -6.98
CA ASN A 111 3.23 -23.40 -6.80
C ASN A 111 4.12 -22.17 -6.94
N ALA A 112 4.16 -21.34 -5.90
CA ALA A 112 4.99 -20.14 -5.83
C ALA A 112 5.64 -19.99 -4.46
N ASP A 113 6.82 -19.36 -4.45
CA ASP A 113 7.47 -18.93 -3.22
C ASP A 113 6.76 -17.68 -2.68
N TYR A 114 6.39 -16.76 -3.58
CA TYR A 114 5.64 -15.54 -3.26
C TYR A 114 4.37 -15.39 -4.09
N LEU A 115 3.30 -14.93 -3.43
CA LEU A 115 2.09 -14.44 -4.07
C LEU A 115 1.91 -12.96 -3.76
N ILE A 116 2.09 -12.09 -4.74
CA ILE A 116 1.84 -10.65 -4.61
C ILE A 116 0.43 -10.35 -5.12
N LEU A 117 -0.38 -9.73 -4.27
CA LEU A 117 -1.75 -9.33 -4.63
C LEU A 117 -1.81 -7.81 -4.75
N ASP A 118 -1.92 -7.27 -5.95
CA ASP A 118 -2.14 -5.84 -6.17
C ASP A 118 -3.61 -5.51 -5.94
N LEU A 119 -3.97 -5.03 -4.75
CA LEU A 119 -5.37 -4.78 -4.39
C LEU A 119 -5.86 -3.45 -4.94
N GLY A 120 -7.18 -3.23 -4.99
CA GLY A 120 -7.72 -1.90 -5.26
C GLY A 120 -7.42 -0.87 -4.15
N ALA A 121 -7.71 0.40 -4.43
CA ALA A 121 -7.61 1.46 -3.42
C ALA A 121 -8.86 1.57 -2.54
N GLY A 122 -8.69 2.04 -1.31
CA GLY A 122 -9.78 2.33 -0.38
C GLY A 122 -10.08 1.18 0.59
N THR A 123 -11.26 1.22 1.22
CA THR A 123 -11.60 0.38 2.39
C THR A 123 -12.74 -0.60 2.13
N HIS A 124 -12.97 -0.95 0.86
CA HIS A 124 -14.03 -1.90 0.51
C HIS A 124 -13.78 -3.29 1.13
N LEU A 125 -14.82 -3.98 1.58
CA LEU A 125 -14.69 -5.24 2.35
C LEU A 125 -13.88 -6.32 1.63
N GLY A 126 -14.00 -6.40 0.30
CA GLY A 126 -13.20 -7.32 -0.52
C GLY A 126 -11.69 -7.06 -0.42
N ILE A 127 -11.28 -5.80 -0.51
CA ILE A 127 -9.88 -5.38 -0.38
C ILE A 127 -9.35 -5.78 1.01
N LEU A 128 -10.10 -5.44 2.07
CA LEU A 128 -9.72 -5.77 3.44
C LEU A 128 -9.61 -7.30 3.67
N ASP A 129 -10.51 -8.08 3.08
CA ASP A 129 -10.48 -9.53 3.17
C ASP A 129 -9.24 -10.14 2.50
N PHE A 130 -8.83 -9.65 1.32
CA PHE A 130 -7.59 -10.10 0.68
C PHE A 130 -6.35 -9.60 1.41
N PHE A 131 -6.37 -8.39 1.96
CA PHE A 131 -5.27 -7.86 2.75
C PHE A 131 -5.01 -8.72 4.01
N LEU A 132 -6.09 -9.19 4.65
CA LEU A 132 -6.03 -10.06 5.82
C LEU A 132 -5.65 -11.53 5.52
N LEU A 133 -5.37 -11.90 4.26
CA LEU A 133 -4.78 -13.21 3.95
C LEU A 133 -3.35 -13.35 4.48
N SER A 134 -2.69 -12.24 4.78
CA SER A 134 -1.35 -12.19 5.35
C SER A 134 -1.28 -11.22 6.52
N GLY A 135 -0.51 -11.58 7.54
CA GLY A 135 -0.16 -10.66 8.62
C GLY A 135 0.77 -9.54 8.14
N GLN A 136 1.50 -9.74 7.05
CA GLN A 136 2.59 -8.88 6.57
C GLN A 136 2.24 -8.13 5.27
N GLY A 137 0.97 -7.76 5.08
CA GLY A 137 0.57 -6.95 3.92
C GLY A 137 1.25 -5.59 3.88
N ILE A 138 1.48 -5.06 2.68
CA ILE A 138 2.14 -3.77 2.42
C ILE A 138 1.08 -2.70 2.19
N VAL A 139 1.13 -1.62 2.96
CA VAL A 139 0.37 -0.39 2.73
C VAL A 139 1.29 0.61 2.04
N VAL A 140 0.93 1.04 0.84
CA VAL A 140 1.63 2.10 0.11
C VAL A 140 0.91 3.42 0.38
N THR A 141 1.67 4.45 0.71
CA THR A 141 1.16 5.82 0.87
C THR A 141 2.13 6.85 0.30
N ALA A 142 1.73 8.12 0.32
CA ALA A 142 2.52 9.24 -0.17
C ALA A 142 2.51 10.37 0.85
N PRO A 143 3.48 11.30 0.84
CA PRO A 143 3.61 12.36 1.84
C PRO A 143 2.61 13.50 1.69
N SER A 144 1.41 13.22 1.21
CA SER A 144 0.28 14.15 1.25
C SER A 144 -0.59 13.90 2.49
N VAL A 145 -1.21 14.96 3.01
CA VAL A 145 -2.12 14.89 4.17
C VAL A 145 -3.23 13.87 3.92
N THR A 146 -3.82 13.89 2.73
CA THR A 146 -4.92 12.99 2.36
C THR A 146 -4.47 11.52 2.24
N ALA A 147 -3.30 11.24 1.66
CA ALA A 147 -2.80 9.88 1.55
C ALA A 147 -2.40 9.30 2.93
N THR A 148 -1.73 10.10 3.76
CA THR A 148 -1.35 9.73 5.14
C THR A 148 -2.58 9.38 5.98
N LEU A 149 -3.61 10.24 5.97
CA LEU A 149 -4.87 9.99 6.67
C LEU A 149 -5.55 8.72 6.15
N ASN A 150 -5.65 8.56 4.82
CA ASN A 150 -6.29 7.40 4.23
C ASN A 150 -5.53 6.09 4.52
N ALA A 151 -4.20 6.11 4.62
CA ALA A 151 -3.42 4.94 5.02
C ALA A 151 -3.74 4.52 6.47
N TYR A 152 -3.84 5.48 7.40
CA TYR A 152 -4.30 5.19 8.77
C TYR A 152 -5.73 4.66 8.78
N LEU A 153 -6.66 5.28 8.05
CA LEU A 153 -8.05 4.82 7.97
C LEU A 153 -8.15 3.42 7.37
N PHE A 154 -7.32 3.09 6.39
CA PHE A 154 -7.23 1.74 5.84
C PHE A 154 -6.84 0.71 6.91
N LEU A 155 -5.78 0.98 7.67
CA LEU A 155 -5.34 0.12 8.76
C LEU A 155 -6.39 0.00 9.87
N LYS A 156 -7.03 1.12 10.25
CA LYS A 156 -8.16 1.12 11.19
C LYS A 156 -9.27 0.19 10.73
N ASN A 157 -9.76 0.36 9.50
CA ASN A 157 -10.81 -0.49 8.94
C ASN A 157 -10.39 -1.96 8.83
N THR A 158 -9.11 -2.22 8.54
CA THR A 158 -8.54 -3.57 8.51
C THR A 158 -8.60 -4.23 9.89
N VAL A 159 -8.26 -3.50 10.97
CA VAL A 159 -8.36 -4.01 12.35
C VAL A 159 -9.81 -4.27 12.74
N PHE A 160 -10.75 -3.37 12.41
CA PHE A 160 -12.17 -3.62 12.61
C PHE A 160 -12.63 -4.87 11.85
N ARG A 161 -12.19 -5.04 10.61
CA ARG A 161 -12.50 -6.24 9.82
C ARG A 161 -11.93 -7.50 10.45
N LEU A 162 -10.73 -7.44 11.03
CA LEU A 162 -10.11 -8.52 11.79
C LEU A 162 -10.93 -8.89 13.04
N MET A 163 -11.49 -7.90 13.75
CA MET A 163 -12.41 -8.12 14.88
C MET A 163 -13.67 -8.86 14.43
N TYR A 164 -14.35 -8.37 13.39
CA TYR A 164 -15.53 -9.04 12.82
C TYR A 164 -15.23 -10.47 12.35
N GLY A 165 -14.03 -10.71 11.81
CA GLY A 165 -13.59 -12.06 11.42
C GLY A 165 -13.15 -12.93 12.60
N SER A 166 -13.04 -12.38 13.81
CA SER A 166 -12.70 -13.10 15.04
C SER A 166 -13.95 -13.53 15.80
N PHE A 167 -14.96 -12.67 15.85
CA PHE A 167 -16.16 -12.86 16.65
C PHE A 167 -17.19 -13.72 15.90
N LYS A 168 -17.81 -14.68 16.60
CA LYS A 168 -18.90 -15.48 16.02
C LYS A 168 -20.11 -14.58 15.77
N LYS A 169 -20.81 -14.78 14.65
CA LYS A 169 -22.07 -14.07 14.38
C LYS A 169 -23.03 -14.21 15.57
N ASP A 170 -23.62 -13.09 15.97
CA ASP A 170 -24.58 -12.98 17.09
C ASP A 170 -24.02 -13.27 18.50
N SER A 171 -22.70 -13.43 18.65
CA SER A 171 -22.04 -13.46 19.97
C SER A 171 -22.20 -12.13 20.71
N ALA A 172 -21.96 -12.13 22.03
CA ALA A 172 -22.03 -10.91 22.81
C ALA A 172 -20.96 -9.89 22.38
N ALA A 173 -19.75 -10.36 22.03
CA ALA A 173 -18.70 -9.53 21.41
C ALA A 173 -19.15 -8.90 20.09
N TRP A 174 -19.82 -9.69 19.23
CA TRP A 174 -20.37 -9.18 17.97
C TRP A 174 -21.35 -8.07 18.28
N LYS A 175 -22.44 -8.35 19.02
CA LYS A 175 -23.52 -7.38 19.28
C LYS A 175 -22.97 -6.06 19.83
N LYS A 176 -22.03 -6.13 20.77
CA LYS A 176 -21.35 -4.96 21.31
C LYS A 176 -20.62 -4.14 20.24
N LEU A 177 -19.92 -4.80 19.31
CA LEU A 177 -19.28 -4.16 18.17
C LEU A 177 -20.32 -3.52 17.21
N GLU A 178 -21.53 -4.08 17.09
CA GLU A 178 -22.61 -3.48 16.29
C GLU A 178 -23.18 -2.22 16.90
N ASP A 179 -23.42 -2.26 18.21
CA ASP A 179 -23.97 -1.13 18.94
C ASP A 179 -23.02 0.07 18.80
N LEU A 180 -21.71 -0.19 18.84
CA LEU A 180 -20.66 0.81 18.62
C LEU A 180 -20.59 1.31 17.17
N ARG A 181 -20.97 0.51 16.17
CA ARG A 181 -20.98 0.91 14.76
C ARG A 181 -22.12 1.88 14.44
N HIS A 182 -23.25 1.79 15.14
CA HIS A 182 -24.41 2.66 14.90
C HIS A 182 -24.24 4.07 15.50
N ASP A 183 -23.23 4.29 16.35
CA ASP A 183 -22.85 5.61 16.86
C ASP A 183 -21.68 6.20 16.04
N SER A 184 -22.01 7.00 15.03
CA SER A 184 -21.04 7.68 14.16
C SER A 184 -20.06 8.59 14.91
N ALA A 185 -20.46 9.16 16.06
CA ALA A 185 -19.59 10.00 16.89
C ALA A 185 -18.63 9.15 17.75
N ALA A 186 -19.09 7.98 18.22
CA ALA A 186 -18.22 7.00 18.86
C ALA A 186 -17.21 6.41 17.87
N LEU A 187 -17.60 6.13 16.62
CA LEU A 187 -16.72 5.61 15.56
C LEU A 187 -15.46 6.41 15.31
N GLN A 188 -15.53 7.74 15.41
CA GLN A 188 -14.37 8.62 15.25
C GLN A 188 -13.46 8.64 16.48
N ARG A 189 -14.03 8.46 17.68
CA ARG A 189 -13.31 8.48 18.98
C ARG A 189 -12.96 7.08 19.51
N MET A 190 -13.24 6.03 18.74
CA MET A 190 -13.10 4.64 19.17
C MET A 190 -11.62 4.21 19.21
N TYR A 191 -11.19 3.75 20.38
CA TYR A 191 -9.87 3.17 20.66
C TYR A 191 -10.02 1.66 20.77
N ILE A 192 -9.32 0.90 19.93
CA ILE A 192 -9.35 -0.58 19.96
C ILE A 192 -9.01 -1.13 21.35
N PRO A 193 -8.00 -0.62 22.10
CA PRO A 193 -7.73 -1.07 23.46
C PRO A 193 -8.95 -1.06 24.38
N ARG A 194 -9.68 0.07 24.42
CA ARG A 194 -10.87 0.24 25.26
C ARG A 194 -12.00 -0.69 24.84
N ILE A 195 -12.23 -0.84 23.54
CA ILE A 195 -13.25 -1.77 23.04
C ILE A 195 -12.90 -3.20 23.47
N MET A 196 -11.63 -3.57 23.41
CA MET A 196 -11.17 -4.90 23.83
C MET A 196 -11.32 -5.13 25.33
N GLU A 197 -11.09 -4.12 26.18
CA GLU A 197 -11.37 -4.22 27.62
C GLU A 197 -12.86 -4.47 27.91
N GLU A 198 -13.76 -3.82 27.17
CA GLU A 198 -15.21 -4.05 27.31
C GLU A 198 -15.62 -5.42 26.79
N ILE A 199 -15.07 -5.86 25.65
CA ILE A 199 -15.36 -7.17 25.07
C ILE A 199 -14.82 -8.29 25.98
N GLU A 200 -13.62 -8.14 26.55
CA GLU A 200 -13.01 -9.14 27.43
C GLU A 200 -13.85 -9.41 28.69
N LYS A 201 -14.60 -8.43 29.18
CA LYS A 201 -15.53 -8.62 30.32
C LYS A 201 -16.78 -9.43 29.96
N VAL A 202 -17.22 -9.35 28.71
CA VAL A 202 -18.52 -9.92 28.27
C VAL A 202 -18.33 -11.23 27.50
N ASP A 203 -17.25 -11.36 26.75
CA ASP A 203 -16.93 -12.52 25.92
C ASP A 203 -15.39 -12.71 25.82
N PRO A 204 -14.76 -13.28 26.87
CA PRO A 204 -13.32 -13.50 26.94
C PRO A 204 -12.77 -14.39 25.82
N GLU A 205 -13.57 -15.36 25.34
CA GLU A 205 -13.17 -16.29 24.28
C GLU A 205 -12.99 -15.56 22.94
N SER A 206 -13.98 -14.76 22.56
CA SER A 206 -13.89 -13.89 21.38
C SER A 206 -12.71 -12.92 21.48
N ALA A 207 -12.49 -12.34 22.67
CA ALA A 207 -11.36 -11.45 22.93
C ALA A 207 -10.00 -12.14 22.72
N ALA A 208 -9.83 -13.34 23.29
CA ALA A 208 -8.61 -14.13 23.15
C ALA A 208 -8.32 -14.50 21.68
N LYS A 209 -9.37 -14.85 20.92
CA LYS A 209 -9.25 -15.15 19.49
C LYS A 209 -8.80 -13.95 18.66
N PHE A 210 -9.34 -12.76 18.95
CA PHE A 210 -8.86 -11.53 18.32
C PHE A 210 -7.40 -11.23 18.70
N LYS A 211 -7.05 -11.26 20.00
CA LYS A 211 -5.67 -11.01 20.48
C LYS A 211 -4.66 -11.93 19.78
N LYS A 212 -4.99 -13.22 19.61
CA LYS A 212 -4.15 -14.18 18.87
C LYS A 212 -3.92 -13.76 17.41
N LYS A 213 -4.97 -13.33 16.71
CA LYS A 213 -4.83 -12.88 15.32
C LYS A 213 -4.08 -11.55 15.21
N ALA A 214 -4.38 -10.61 16.11
CA ALA A 214 -3.73 -9.29 16.16
C ALA A 214 -2.22 -9.41 16.41
N ALA A 215 -1.78 -10.36 17.25
CA ALA A 215 -0.36 -10.60 17.52
C ALA A 215 0.44 -11.00 16.26
N SER A 216 -0.21 -11.65 15.29
CA SER A 216 0.37 -12.02 13.99
C SER A 216 0.18 -10.97 12.90
N PHE A 217 -0.63 -9.93 13.14
CA PHE A 217 -0.93 -8.89 12.17
C PHE A 217 0.07 -7.75 12.32
N ARG A 218 1.06 -7.73 11.43
CA ARG A 218 2.17 -6.77 11.39
C ARG A 218 2.25 -6.16 9.99
N PRO A 219 1.32 -5.24 9.65
CA PRO A 219 1.34 -4.61 8.35
C PRO A 219 2.61 -3.78 8.17
N ARG A 220 3.06 -3.72 6.93
CA ARG A 220 4.27 -3.04 6.50
C ARG A 220 3.91 -1.76 5.74
N LEU A 221 4.74 -0.74 5.83
CA LEU A 221 4.51 0.57 5.22
C LEU A 221 5.60 0.89 4.20
N VAL A 222 5.21 1.40 3.04
CA VAL A 222 6.11 2.03 2.07
C VAL A 222 5.67 3.46 1.83
N MET A 223 6.60 4.40 2.04
CA MET A 223 6.41 5.83 1.73
C MET A 223 6.89 6.11 0.32
N ASN A 224 5.96 6.21 -0.62
CA ASN A 224 6.26 6.49 -2.02
C ASN A 224 6.10 7.98 -2.35
N MET A 225 6.71 8.41 -3.45
CA MET A 225 6.66 9.78 -3.95
C MET A 225 7.13 10.82 -2.93
N ILE A 226 8.20 10.50 -2.19
CA ILE A 226 8.85 11.50 -1.33
C ILE A 226 9.66 12.48 -2.17
N ASP A 227 9.69 13.74 -1.74
CA ASP A 227 10.43 14.81 -2.41
C ASP A 227 11.52 15.38 -1.49
N ASP A 228 11.30 15.35 -0.17
CA ASP A 228 12.25 15.75 0.88
C ASP A 228 12.47 14.61 1.88
N PRO A 229 13.68 14.40 2.45
CA PRO A 229 13.90 13.36 3.46
C PRO A 229 12.92 13.40 4.63
N LYS A 230 12.51 14.60 5.07
CA LYS A 230 11.55 14.80 6.18
C LYS A 230 10.14 14.31 5.85
N ASP A 231 9.85 14.01 4.60
CA ASP A 231 8.61 13.34 4.24
C ASP A 231 8.50 11.95 4.88
N ALA A 232 9.64 11.29 5.14
CA ALA A 232 9.69 10.00 5.85
C ALA A 232 9.09 10.10 7.26
N ASP A 233 9.25 11.23 7.96
CA ASP A 233 8.69 11.48 9.30
C ASP A 233 7.16 11.33 9.36
N LYS A 234 6.47 11.48 8.22
CA LYS A 234 5.01 11.27 8.14
C LYS A 234 4.64 9.81 8.41
N ALA A 235 5.52 8.86 8.09
CA ALA A 235 5.35 7.46 8.45
C ALA A 235 5.30 7.26 9.97
N LEU A 236 6.18 7.93 10.72
CA LEU A 236 6.20 7.85 12.19
C LEU A 236 4.86 8.27 12.80
N LYS A 237 4.20 9.30 12.22
CA LYS A 237 2.87 9.73 12.67
C LYS A 237 1.81 8.66 12.46
N ILE A 238 1.86 7.94 11.33
CA ILE A 238 0.97 6.80 11.08
C ILE A 238 1.24 5.70 12.11
N ARG A 239 2.51 5.34 12.35
CA ARG A 239 2.88 4.31 13.33
C ARG A 239 2.41 4.65 14.74
N ARG A 240 2.69 5.86 15.22
CA ARG A 240 2.21 6.34 16.54
C ARG A 240 0.69 6.21 16.65
N SER A 241 -0.04 6.63 15.62
CA SER A 241 -1.49 6.51 15.59
C SER A 241 -1.96 5.03 15.59
N CYS A 242 -1.27 4.15 14.89
CA CYS A 242 -1.61 2.72 14.90
C CYS A 242 -1.34 2.08 16.27
N LYS A 243 -0.21 2.41 16.89
CA LYS A 243 0.16 1.90 18.21
C LYS A 243 -0.81 2.37 19.30
N GLU A 244 -1.11 3.68 19.32
CA GLU A 244 -1.98 4.29 20.34
C GLU A 244 -3.45 3.90 20.16
N TYR A 245 -4.00 3.97 18.95
CA TYR A 245 -5.44 3.82 18.73
C TYR A 245 -5.87 2.40 18.34
N LEU A 246 -4.97 1.65 17.70
CA LEU A 246 -5.29 0.32 17.14
C LEU A 246 -4.59 -0.83 17.86
N ASN A 247 -3.59 -0.55 18.70
CA ASN A 247 -2.74 -1.53 19.37
C ASN A 247 -2.07 -2.52 18.40
N ILE A 248 -1.63 -2.01 17.24
CA ILE A 248 -0.81 -2.74 16.28
C ILE A 248 0.46 -1.93 16.02
N ASP A 249 1.58 -2.63 15.79
CA ASP A 249 2.80 -1.98 15.32
C ASP A 249 2.89 -2.04 13.79
N LEU A 250 3.72 -1.16 13.23
CA LEU A 250 4.04 -1.11 11.81
C LEU A 250 5.53 -1.32 11.62
N GLU A 251 5.89 -1.97 10.52
CA GLU A 251 7.26 -2.04 10.02
C GLU A 251 7.39 -1.09 8.82
N HIS A 252 8.49 -0.35 8.72
CA HIS A 252 8.77 0.51 7.57
C HIS A 252 9.69 -0.21 6.58
N LEU A 253 9.16 -0.61 5.42
CA LEU A 253 9.93 -1.32 4.41
C LEU A 253 10.87 -0.41 3.63
N GLY A 254 10.50 0.85 3.42
CA GLY A 254 11.39 1.79 2.75
C GLY A 254 10.66 2.99 2.18
N VAL A 255 11.47 3.92 1.67
CA VAL A 255 11.03 5.13 1.00
C VAL A 255 11.35 5.06 -0.48
N ILE A 256 10.54 5.72 -1.32
CA ILE A 256 10.77 5.83 -2.76
C ILE A 256 10.57 7.28 -3.16
N TYR A 257 11.61 7.89 -3.74
CA TYR A 257 11.56 9.24 -4.27
C TYR A 257 10.68 9.34 -5.51
N ARG A 258 10.00 10.49 -5.65
CA ARG A 258 9.33 10.83 -6.92
C ARG A 258 10.39 11.01 -8.00
N ASP A 259 10.21 10.28 -9.11
CA ASP A 259 11.12 10.32 -10.25
C ASP A 259 10.30 10.35 -11.55
N SER A 260 10.62 11.27 -12.46
CA SER A 260 9.95 11.39 -13.76
C SER A 260 10.19 10.19 -14.67
N ILE A 261 11.22 9.39 -14.38
CA ILE A 261 11.48 8.17 -15.14
C ILE A 261 10.35 7.16 -15.05
N GLN A 262 9.54 7.21 -13.98
CA GLN A 262 8.37 6.35 -13.84
C GLN A 262 7.39 6.59 -15.00
N ASP A 263 7.24 7.84 -15.44
CA ASP A 263 6.28 8.23 -16.48
C ASP A 263 6.81 7.78 -17.84
N THR A 264 8.12 7.92 -18.07
CA THR A 264 8.79 7.43 -19.28
C THR A 264 8.75 5.90 -19.38
N ALA A 265 9.00 5.20 -18.28
CA ALA A 265 8.94 3.74 -18.22
C ALA A 265 7.52 3.23 -18.47
N LEU A 266 6.51 3.85 -17.85
CA LEU A 266 5.10 3.51 -18.06
C LEU A 266 4.65 3.79 -19.50
N ALA A 267 5.03 4.94 -20.08
CA ALA A 267 4.75 5.25 -21.49
C ALA A 267 5.40 4.24 -22.45
N SER A 268 6.58 3.73 -22.07
CA SER A 268 7.29 2.67 -22.79
C SER A 268 6.75 1.27 -22.48
N ARG A 269 5.76 1.14 -21.58
CA ARG A 269 5.21 -0.13 -21.09
C ARG A 269 6.31 -1.06 -20.56
N LEU A 270 7.20 -0.52 -19.75
CA LEU A 270 8.26 -1.26 -19.08
C LEU A 270 8.25 -0.99 -17.57
N PRO A 271 8.49 -2.02 -16.74
CA PRO A 271 8.79 -1.83 -15.33
C PRO A 271 10.03 -0.95 -15.16
N VAL A 272 10.01 -0.06 -14.18
CA VAL A 272 11.11 0.90 -13.93
C VAL A 272 12.43 0.17 -13.67
N ILE A 273 12.40 -0.94 -12.92
CA ILE A 273 13.61 -1.73 -12.61
C ILE A 273 14.23 -2.41 -13.82
N ILE A 274 13.45 -2.58 -14.90
CA ILE A 274 13.93 -3.10 -16.18
C ILE A 274 14.39 -1.94 -17.07
N TYR A 275 13.62 -0.85 -17.10
CA TYR A 275 13.91 0.32 -17.93
C TYR A 275 15.20 1.04 -17.50
N LYS A 276 15.38 1.28 -16.20
CA LYS A 276 16.60 1.88 -15.64
C LYS A 276 16.92 1.24 -14.27
N PRO A 277 17.62 0.09 -14.25
CA PRO A 277 17.90 -0.66 -13.01
C PRO A 277 18.70 0.12 -11.96
N GLN A 278 19.51 1.09 -12.40
CA GLN A 278 20.41 1.86 -11.54
C GLN A 278 19.81 3.19 -11.05
N CYS A 279 18.58 3.54 -11.44
CA CYS A 279 17.96 4.75 -10.89
C CYS A 279 17.58 4.55 -9.42
N MET A 280 17.45 5.65 -8.68
CA MET A 280 17.14 5.61 -7.26
C MET A 280 15.85 4.85 -6.95
N LEU A 281 14.79 5.04 -7.76
CA LEU A 281 13.53 4.32 -7.61
C LEU A 281 13.76 2.81 -7.70
N SER A 282 14.55 2.36 -8.67
CA SER A 282 14.88 0.95 -8.83
C SER A 282 15.68 0.40 -7.66
N GLN A 283 16.69 1.14 -7.19
CA GLN A 283 17.48 0.77 -6.02
C GLN A 283 16.62 0.68 -4.76
N ALA A 284 15.66 1.59 -4.57
CA ALA A 284 14.72 1.53 -3.47
C ALA A 284 13.84 0.27 -3.52
N VAL A 285 13.38 -0.14 -4.71
CA VAL A 285 12.62 -1.39 -4.87
C VAL A 285 13.49 -2.62 -4.56
N TYR A 286 14.75 -2.64 -4.98
CA TYR A 286 15.66 -3.73 -4.62
C TYR A 286 15.89 -3.81 -3.11
N ARG A 287 16.13 -2.68 -2.43
CA ARG A 287 16.24 -2.65 -0.96
C ARG A 287 14.98 -3.16 -0.26
N ILE A 288 13.79 -2.81 -0.76
CA ILE A 288 12.52 -3.33 -0.24
C ILE A 288 12.43 -4.85 -0.45
N ALA A 289 12.82 -5.36 -1.63
CA ALA A 289 12.84 -6.79 -1.91
C ALA A 289 13.81 -7.54 -1.00
N ASP A 290 15.01 -7.00 -0.76
CA ASP A 290 16.02 -7.59 0.12
C ASP A 290 15.52 -7.70 1.56
N LYS A 291 14.86 -6.66 2.11
CA LYS A 291 14.24 -6.72 3.44
C LYS A 291 13.17 -7.81 3.52
N ILE A 292 12.39 -8.00 2.46
CA ILE A 292 11.36 -9.05 2.39
C ILE A 292 12.01 -10.45 2.36
N LEU A 293 13.13 -10.60 1.66
CA LEU A 293 13.91 -11.85 1.62
C LEU A 293 14.54 -12.17 2.97
N GLN A 294 15.11 -11.18 3.66
CA GLN A 294 15.74 -11.33 4.98
C GLN A 294 14.72 -11.72 6.07
N ALA A 295 13.50 -11.19 5.99
CA ALA A 295 12.42 -11.53 6.91
C ALA A 295 11.99 -13.01 6.83
N GLU A 296 12.37 -13.76 5.79
CA GLU A 296 12.15 -15.23 5.74
C GLU A 296 13.10 -16.00 6.66
N THR A 297 14.30 -15.47 6.89
CA THR A 297 15.41 -16.22 7.51
C THR A 297 15.58 -15.97 9.00
N GLU A 298 15.04 -14.88 9.53
CA GLU A 298 15.28 -14.48 10.92
C GLU A 298 14.05 -14.73 11.81
N PRO A 299 14.17 -15.54 12.88
CA PRO A 299 13.15 -15.57 13.93
C PRO A 299 13.16 -14.21 14.62
N MET A 300 12.07 -13.47 14.44
CA MET A 300 11.98 -12.09 14.91
C MET A 300 11.78 -12.06 16.44
N GLU A 301 12.89 -12.00 17.17
CA GLU A 301 12.94 -11.69 18.61
C GLU A 301 12.81 -10.16 18.80
N ASP A 302 11.97 -9.74 19.75
CA ASP A 302 11.61 -8.34 20.03
C ASP A 302 11.08 -7.51 18.84
N ILE A 303 9.77 -7.62 18.63
CA ILE A 303 9.01 -6.94 17.55
C ILE A 303 9.14 -5.42 17.65
N ALA A 304 9.16 -4.86 18.85
CA ALA A 304 9.13 -3.42 19.04
C ALA A 304 10.46 -2.78 18.65
N ALA A 305 11.57 -3.43 19.05
CA ALA A 305 12.91 -3.02 18.66
C ALA A 305 13.09 -3.08 17.13
N PHE A 306 12.69 -4.20 16.51
CA PHE A 306 12.75 -4.35 15.05
C PHE A 306 11.94 -3.27 14.31
N SER A 307 10.73 -2.97 14.80
CA SER A 307 9.92 -1.88 14.24
C SER A 307 10.61 -0.52 14.43
N ASP A 308 11.23 -0.21 15.57
CA ASP A 308 11.99 1.03 15.75
C ASP A 308 13.16 1.15 14.76
N ASP A 309 13.95 0.09 14.62
CA ASP A 309 15.08 0.03 13.71
C ASP A 309 14.65 0.21 12.25
N SER A 310 13.51 -0.39 11.84
CA SER A 310 13.00 -0.24 10.47
C SER A 310 12.67 1.21 10.11
N PHE A 311 12.18 2.01 11.06
CA PHE A 311 11.89 3.43 10.83
C PHE A 311 13.15 4.28 10.80
N GLN A 312 14.13 3.99 11.67
CA GLN A 312 15.43 4.67 11.62
C GLN A 312 16.17 4.37 10.31
N ALA A 313 16.14 3.12 9.85
CA ALA A 313 16.71 2.72 8.57
C ALA A 313 16.04 3.49 7.41
N ALA A 314 14.71 3.66 7.45
CA ALA A 314 13.98 4.40 6.42
C ALA A 314 14.33 5.91 6.39
N GLU A 315 14.54 6.53 7.55
CA GLU A 315 15.01 7.92 7.63
C GLU A 315 16.43 8.07 7.05
N MET A 316 17.32 7.13 7.38
CA MET A 316 18.68 7.11 6.83
C MET A 316 18.68 6.89 5.32
N GLU A 317 17.87 5.96 4.82
CA GLU A 317 17.66 5.73 3.38
C GLU A 317 17.18 6.99 2.68
N ALA A 318 16.22 7.72 3.26
CA ALA A 318 15.72 8.97 2.69
C ALA A 318 16.81 10.03 2.59
N ALA A 319 17.67 10.16 3.62
CA ALA A 319 18.78 11.10 3.63
C ALA A 319 19.84 10.77 2.57
N ILE A 320 20.26 9.50 2.50
CA ILE A 320 21.27 9.01 1.53
C ILE A 320 20.77 9.19 0.09
N ASP A 321 19.52 8.82 -0.17
CA ASP A 321 18.90 8.96 -1.47
C ASP A 321 18.83 10.44 -1.87
N HIS A 322 18.45 11.34 -0.96
CA HIS A 322 18.44 12.78 -1.23
C HIS A 322 19.82 13.34 -1.56
N GLU A 323 20.84 12.97 -0.81
CA GLU A 323 22.22 13.38 -1.08
C GLU A 323 22.65 12.93 -2.48
N SER A 324 22.36 11.67 -2.83
CA SER A 324 22.65 11.12 -4.17
C SER A 324 21.93 11.90 -5.28
N ARG A 325 20.67 12.30 -5.04
CA ARG A 325 19.90 13.14 -5.97
C ARG A 325 20.52 14.53 -6.14
N MET A 326 20.97 15.16 -5.05
CA MET A 326 21.61 16.47 -5.10
C MET A 326 22.94 16.41 -5.86
N ASN A 327 23.76 15.40 -5.58
CA ASN A 327 25.04 15.19 -6.27
C ASN A 327 24.83 15.02 -7.79
N TYR A 328 23.82 14.24 -8.21
CA TYR A 328 23.49 14.10 -9.64
C TYR A 328 23.08 15.43 -10.29
N VAL A 329 22.33 16.28 -9.59
CA VAL A 329 21.97 17.62 -10.09
C VAL A 329 23.21 18.49 -10.21
N GLU A 330 24.09 18.48 -9.21
CA GLU A 330 25.36 19.22 -9.24
C GLU A 330 26.26 18.78 -10.40
N GLU A 331 26.35 17.47 -10.67
CA GLU A 331 27.07 16.93 -11.83
C GLU A 331 26.51 17.44 -13.16
N LEU A 332 25.18 17.45 -13.33
CA LEU A 332 24.55 17.94 -14.56
C LEU A 332 24.78 19.45 -14.79
N VAL A 333 24.80 20.23 -13.70
CA VAL A 333 25.14 21.66 -13.74
C VAL A 333 26.62 21.84 -14.08
N GLY A 334 27.50 21.08 -13.42
CA GLY A 334 28.94 21.13 -13.64
C GLY A 334 29.35 20.67 -15.04
N SER A 335 28.64 19.72 -15.64
CA SER A 335 28.87 19.24 -17.00
C SER A 335 28.25 20.13 -18.08
N GLY A 336 27.49 21.16 -17.69
CA GLY A 336 26.74 22.03 -18.61
C GLY A 336 25.56 21.36 -19.31
N ALA A 337 25.18 20.14 -18.89
CA ALA A 337 24.01 19.43 -19.42
C ALA A 337 22.69 20.04 -18.90
N LEU A 338 22.74 20.71 -17.75
CA LEU A 338 21.68 21.57 -17.23
C LEU A 338 22.20 23.02 -17.25
N SER A 339 21.59 23.88 -18.07
CA SER A 339 22.05 25.28 -18.13
C SER A 339 21.55 26.08 -16.92
N MET A 340 22.28 27.12 -16.53
CA MET A 340 21.79 28.10 -15.55
C MET A 340 20.48 28.78 -16.00
N GLY A 341 20.21 28.82 -17.31
CA GLY A 341 18.95 29.29 -17.86
C GLY A 341 17.78 28.35 -17.55
N ASP A 342 17.99 27.04 -17.72
CA ASP A 342 16.97 26.00 -17.45
C ASP A 342 16.66 25.91 -15.94
N LEU A 343 17.69 26.06 -15.10
CA LEU A 343 17.52 26.18 -13.64
C LEU A 343 16.74 27.44 -13.27
N ALA A 344 17.08 28.59 -13.85
CA ALA A 344 16.37 29.83 -13.59
C ALA A 344 14.90 29.78 -14.05
N GLU A 345 14.62 29.09 -15.16
CA GLU A 345 13.27 28.88 -15.68
C GLU A 345 12.48 27.90 -14.81
N THR A 346 13.10 26.82 -14.36
CA THR A 346 12.50 25.88 -13.39
C THR A 346 12.18 26.57 -12.07
N ILE A 347 13.11 27.38 -11.53
CA ILE A 347 12.88 28.17 -10.31
C ILE A 347 11.75 29.18 -10.52
N LYS A 348 11.70 29.88 -11.66
CA LYS A 348 10.58 30.79 -11.98
C LYS A 348 9.25 30.06 -12.06
N SER A 349 9.21 28.89 -12.69
CA SER A 349 8.01 28.05 -12.80
C SER A 349 7.52 27.60 -11.42
N GLN A 350 8.43 27.10 -10.58
CA GLN A 350 8.12 26.72 -9.19
C GLN A 350 7.65 27.92 -8.35
N GLN A 351 8.27 29.10 -8.49
CA GLN A 351 7.82 30.31 -7.81
C GLN A 351 6.42 30.74 -8.24
N TYR A 352 6.09 30.58 -9.53
CA TYR A 352 4.75 30.83 -10.04
C TYR A 352 3.73 29.85 -9.44
N GLU A 353 4.04 28.56 -9.44
CA GLU A 353 3.19 27.51 -8.86
C GLU A 353 2.92 27.75 -7.37
N ILE A 354 3.97 28.07 -6.60
CA ILE A 354 3.87 28.44 -5.18
C ILE A 354 2.97 29.65 -5.00
N SER A 355 3.07 30.66 -5.88
CA SER A 355 2.22 31.86 -5.85
C SER A 355 0.74 31.51 -6.08
N VAL A 356 0.45 30.62 -7.03
CA VAL A 356 -0.90 30.12 -7.29
C VAL A 356 -1.45 29.36 -6.08
N LEU A 357 -0.70 28.40 -5.54
CA LEU A 357 -1.08 27.61 -4.37
C LEU A 357 -1.31 28.48 -3.12
N ARG A 358 -0.54 29.57 -2.96
CA ARG A 358 -0.75 30.56 -1.89
C ARG A 358 -2.07 31.31 -2.05
N LYS A 359 -2.43 31.72 -3.27
CA LYS A 359 -3.73 32.38 -3.54
C LYS A 359 -4.90 31.43 -3.29
N GLU A 360 -4.79 30.17 -3.71
CA GLU A 360 -5.83 29.16 -3.43
C GLU A 360 -5.98 28.90 -1.93
N ASN A 361 -4.87 28.76 -1.21
CA ASN A 361 -4.91 28.63 0.26
C ASN A 361 -5.58 29.83 0.93
N LEU A 362 -5.31 31.05 0.46
CA LEU A 362 -5.94 32.25 0.99
C LEU A 362 -7.45 32.26 0.71
N LEU A 363 -7.86 31.85 -0.48
CA LEU A 363 -9.26 31.71 -0.86
C LEU A 363 -9.97 30.69 0.05
N LEU A 364 -9.36 29.52 0.27
CA LEU A 364 -9.89 28.48 1.14
C LEU A 364 -10.00 28.97 2.59
N LYS A 365 -8.97 29.65 3.12
CA LYS A 365 -9.03 30.28 4.45
C LYS A 365 -10.18 31.28 4.56
N ASN A 366 -10.38 32.12 3.56
CA ASN A 366 -11.49 33.09 3.55
C ASN A 366 -12.86 32.41 3.49
N LYS A 367 -13.00 31.32 2.71
CA LYS A 367 -14.24 30.52 2.67
C LYS A 367 -14.52 29.86 4.02
N ILE A 368 -13.51 29.27 4.64
CA ILE A 368 -13.62 28.67 5.98
C ILE A 368 -14.00 29.73 7.02
N SER A 369 -13.35 30.90 7.00
CA SER A 369 -13.67 32.01 7.90
C SER A 369 -15.11 32.50 7.73
N LYS A 370 -15.60 32.60 6.49
CA LYS A 370 -17.00 32.97 6.22
C LYS A 370 -17.98 31.90 6.69
N ALA A 371 -17.67 30.62 6.47
CA ALA A 371 -18.50 29.52 6.95
C ALA A 371 -18.60 29.51 8.48
N LEU A 372 -17.49 29.73 9.19
CA LEU A 372 -17.45 29.87 10.65
C LEU A 372 -18.31 31.06 11.13
N GLN A 373 -18.23 32.21 10.46
CA GLN A 373 -19.08 33.37 10.76
C GLN A 373 -20.57 33.13 10.50
N GLN A 374 -20.90 32.21 9.58
CA GLN A 374 -22.28 31.80 9.30
C GLN A 374 -22.79 30.69 10.24
N GLY A 375 -22.02 30.34 11.28
CA GLY A 375 -22.42 29.38 12.29
C GLY A 375 -22.17 27.91 11.92
N PHE A 376 -21.46 27.65 10.81
CA PHE A 376 -20.98 26.31 10.52
C PHE A 376 -19.81 25.97 11.45
N ILE A 377 -19.96 24.90 12.23
CA ILE A 377 -18.91 24.39 13.12
C ILE A 377 -18.04 23.42 12.30
N LEU A 378 -16.73 23.67 12.29
CA LEU A 378 -15.72 22.88 11.57
C LEU A 378 -15.65 21.42 12.04
#